data_AF-A0A950MYH3-F1
#
_entry.id   AF-A0A950MYH3-F1
#
_cell.length_a   1.000
_cell.length_b   1.000
_cell.length_c   1.000
_cell.angle_alpha   90.00
_cell.angle_beta   90.00
_cell.angle_gamma   90.00
#
_symmetry.space_group_name_H-M   'P 1'
#
loop_
_entity.id
_entity.type
_entity.pdbx_description
1 polymer ?
#
loop_
_entity_poly.entity_id
_entity_poly.type
_entity_poly.pdbx_seq_one_letter_code
_entity_poly.pdbx_strand_id
1 'polypeptide(L)'
;MSSFDELIPSAPRGRFEGIERPYTPQDVERLRGSVCIEHTLAQRGANRLWRLLHAEDYVPALGALSGNQAMQMVRAGLKAIYLSGWQVAAD
;
A
#
# COMPACT_ATOMS: atom_id res chain seq x y z
N MET A 1 -8.12 23.71 8.86
CA MET A 1 -7.90 22.49 9.66
C MET A 1 -7.30 21.47 8.71
N SER A 2 -6.13 20.94 9.02
CA SER A 2 -5.46 19.96 8.15
C SER A 2 -6.37 18.78 7.87
N SER A 3 -6.45 18.32 6.62
CA SER A 3 -7.21 17.13 6.23
C SER A 3 -6.29 15.92 6.01
N PHE A 4 -6.83 14.70 6.00
CA PHE A 4 -6.01 13.51 5.71
C PHE A 4 -5.43 13.50 4.28
N ASP A 5 -6.10 14.14 3.32
CA ASP A 5 -5.61 14.28 1.95
C ASP A 5 -4.38 15.19 1.86
N GLU A 6 -4.33 16.25 2.69
CA GLU A 6 -3.15 17.12 2.79
C GLU A 6 -1.96 16.41 3.45
N LEU A 7 -2.22 15.54 4.44
CA LEU A 7 -1.18 14.78 5.11
C LEU A 7 -0.57 13.69 4.22
N ILE A 8 -1.35 13.18 3.26
CA ILE A 8 -0.95 12.10 2.35
C ILE A 8 -1.17 12.60 0.92
N PRO A 9 -0.32 13.52 0.42
CA PRO A 9 -0.54 14.21 -0.85
C PRO A 9 -0.48 13.28 -2.07
N SER A 10 0.01 12.05 -1.89
CA SER A 10 0.07 11.04 -2.93
C SER A 10 -1.20 10.19 -3.05
N ALA A 11 -2.14 10.31 -2.11
CA ALA A 11 -3.38 9.56 -2.14
C ALA A 11 -4.23 9.99 -3.36
N PRO A 12 -4.76 9.04 -4.16
CA PRO A 12 -5.68 9.38 -5.24
C PRO A 12 -6.98 9.96 -4.68
N ARG A 13 -7.70 10.76 -5.49
CA ARG A 13 -9.02 11.29 -5.10
C ARG A 13 -9.95 10.14 -4.69
N GLY A 14 -10.67 10.34 -3.58
CA GLY A 14 -11.61 9.36 -3.04
C GLY A 14 -10.96 8.19 -2.29
N ARG A 15 -9.62 8.17 -2.13
CA ARG A 15 -8.90 7.06 -1.48
C ARG A 15 -9.41 6.72 -0.08
N PHE A 16 -9.94 7.71 0.63
CA PHE A 16 -10.41 7.57 2.00
C PHE A 16 -11.93 7.74 2.16
N GLU A 17 -12.69 7.70 1.06
CA GLU A 17 -14.16 7.71 1.12
C GLU A 17 -14.65 6.49 1.93
N GLY A 18 -15.54 6.75 2.89
CA GLY A 18 -16.08 5.72 3.79
C GLY A 18 -15.12 5.22 4.88
N ILE A 19 -13.90 5.77 5.00
CA ILE A 19 -12.92 5.36 6.02
C ILE A 19 -13.01 6.24 7.26
N GLU A 20 -13.55 5.69 8.34
CA GLU A 20 -13.57 6.32 9.66
C GLU A 20 -12.27 6.10 10.44
N ARG A 21 -11.84 7.10 11.21
CA ARG A 21 -10.63 7.05 12.04
C ARG A 21 -10.95 7.56 13.44
N PRO A 22 -10.57 6.84 14.51
CA PRO A 22 -10.77 7.30 15.89
C PRO A 22 -9.70 8.32 16.34
N TYR A 23 -9.11 9.06 15.40
CA TYR A 23 -8.05 10.05 15.64
C TYR A 23 -8.10 11.14 14.58
N THR A 24 -7.52 12.30 14.89
CA THR A 24 -7.58 13.50 14.03
C THR A 24 -6.35 13.65 13.14
N PRO A 25 -6.41 14.47 12.07
CA PRO A 25 -5.22 14.88 11.32
C PRO A 25 -4.14 15.54 12.21
N GLN A 26 -4.55 16.30 13.22
CA GLN A 26 -3.65 16.99 14.16
C GLN A 26 -2.86 15.98 15.01
N ASP A 27 -3.47 14.85 15.39
CA ASP A 27 -2.77 13.77 16.09
C ASP A 27 -1.65 13.18 15.24
N VAL A 28 -1.88 13.04 13.93
CA VAL A 28 -0.87 12.54 12.99
C VAL A 28 0.28 13.54 12.85
N GLU A 29 -0.01 14.83 12.69
CA GLU A 29 1.01 15.89 12.64
C GLU A 29 1.89 15.91 13.89
N ARG A 30 1.29 15.70 15.06
CA ARG A 30 2.01 15.65 16.34
C ARG A 30 2.96 14.44 16.44
N LEU A 31 2.60 13.31 15.85
CA LEU A 31 3.34 12.05 15.98
C LEU A 31 4.33 11.76 14.84
N ARG A 32 4.20 12.44 13.68
CA ARG A 32 5.02 12.16 12.49
C ARG A 32 6.46 12.69 12.53
N GLY A 33 6.83 13.43 13.58
CA GLY A 33 8.13 14.11 13.68
C GLY A 33 8.24 15.33 12.77
N SER A 34 9.40 16.01 12.82
CA SER A 34 9.64 17.27 12.10
C SER A 34 10.18 17.10 10.67
N VAL A 35 10.70 15.91 10.34
CA VAL A 35 11.32 15.63 9.04
C VAL A 35 10.43 14.70 8.23
N CYS A 36 10.09 15.12 7.01
CA CYS A 36 9.33 14.29 6.09
C CYS A 36 10.28 13.32 5.38
N ILE A 37 10.13 12.02 5.64
CA ILE A 37 10.87 10.94 4.97
C ILE A 37 9.99 10.38 3.85
N GLU A 38 10.55 10.30 2.63
CA GLU A 38 9.83 9.71 1.50
C GLU A 38 9.92 8.19 1.49
N HIS A 39 8.77 7.53 1.31
CA HIS A 39 8.65 6.08 1.18
C HIS A 39 8.21 5.70 -0.25
N THR A 40 9.07 5.98 -1.22
CA THR A 40 8.75 5.95 -2.66
C THR A 40 8.12 4.63 -3.13
N LEU A 41 8.64 3.48 -2.68
CA LEU A 41 8.10 2.17 -3.08
C LEU A 41 6.72 1.91 -2.49
N ALA A 42 6.49 2.28 -1.22
CA ALA A 42 5.19 2.13 -0.57
C ALA A 42 4.13 3.00 -1.26
N GLN A 43 4.46 4.25 -1.57
CA GLN A 43 3.58 5.16 -2.30
C GLN A 43 3.19 4.60 -3.68
N ARG A 44 4.19 4.18 -4.48
CA ARG A 44 3.94 3.62 -5.82
C ARG A 44 3.12 2.33 -5.74
N GLY A 45 3.45 1.45 -4.80
CA GLY A 45 2.76 0.18 -4.57
C GLY A 45 1.29 0.39 -4.19
N ALA A 46 1.02 1.22 -3.18
CA ALA A 46 -0.34 1.52 -2.71
C ALA A 46 -1.22 2.10 -3.82
N ASN A 47 -0.71 3.09 -4.56
CA ASN A 47 -1.48 3.72 -5.64
C ASN A 47 -1.69 2.81 -6.85
N ARG A 48 -0.70 1.96 -7.18
CA ARG A 48 -0.86 0.97 -8.24
C ARG A 48 -1.87 -0.11 -7.85
N LEU A 49 -1.79 -0.63 -6.64
CA LEU A 49 -2.73 -1.65 -6.15
C LEU A 49 -4.16 -1.09 -6.08
N TRP A 50 -4.33 0.12 -5.53
CA TRP A 50 -5.63 0.80 -5.52
C TRP A 50 -6.26 0.85 -6.91
N ARG A 51 -5.48 1.27 -7.92
CA ARG A 51 -5.95 1.33 -9.31
C ARG A 51 -6.34 -0.05 -9.85
N LEU A 52 -5.51 -1.07 -9.62
CA LEU A 52 -5.79 -2.44 -10.08
C LEU A 52 -7.11 -2.96 -9.48
N LEU A 53 -7.34 -2.73 -8.19
CA LEU A 53 -8.56 -3.16 -7.51
C LEU A 53 -9.85 -2.48 -8.02
N HIS A 54 -9.74 -1.32 -8.69
CA HIS A 54 -10.87 -0.60 -9.26
C HIS A 54 -11.06 -0.82 -10.76
N ALA A 55 -10.02 -1.30 -11.46
CA ALA A 55 -9.99 -1.38 -12.92
C ALA A 55 -10.03 -2.82 -13.46
N GLU A 56 -9.65 -3.81 -12.66
CA GLU A 56 -9.63 -5.22 -13.04
C GLU A 56 -10.79 -5.95 -12.36
N ASP A 57 -11.34 -6.98 -13.00
CA ASP A 57 -12.40 -7.82 -12.40
C ASP A 57 -11.93 -8.46 -11.07
N TYR A 58 -10.66 -8.87 -11.02
CA TYR A 58 -9.96 -9.32 -9.82
C TYR A 58 -8.45 -9.22 -10.00
N VAL A 59 -7.69 -9.25 -8.89
CA VAL A 59 -6.23 -9.16 -8.89
C VAL A 59 -5.63 -10.41 -8.23
N PRO A 60 -5.24 -11.44 -9.01
CA PRO A 60 -4.65 -12.65 -8.43
C PRO A 60 -3.21 -12.40 -7.94
N ALA A 61 -2.84 -13.10 -6.87
CA ALA A 61 -1.50 -13.08 -6.29
C ALA A 61 -1.13 -14.47 -5.74
N LEU A 62 0.16 -14.75 -5.66
CA LEU A 62 0.72 -15.95 -5.04
C LEU A 62 1.65 -15.57 -3.90
N GLY A 63 1.77 -16.46 -2.91
CA GLY A 63 2.65 -16.33 -1.77
C GLY A 63 4.12 -16.52 -2.17
N ALA A 64 4.94 -15.47 -2.08
CA ALA A 64 6.37 -15.54 -2.34
C ALA A 64 7.16 -15.64 -1.02
N LEU A 65 7.97 -16.70 -0.88
CA LEU A 65 8.88 -16.89 0.26
C LEU A 65 10.30 -16.37 0.00
N SER A 66 10.60 -15.96 -1.23
CA SER A 66 11.87 -15.32 -1.58
C SER A 66 11.73 -14.29 -2.70
N GLY A 67 12.73 -13.42 -2.84
CA GLY A 67 12.78 -12.42 -3.92
C GLY A 67 12.80 -13.04 -5.32
N ASN A 68 13.44 -14.21 -5.50
CA ASN A 68 13.47 -14.90 -6.78
C ASN A 68 12.08 -15.39 -7.19
N GLN A 69 11.29 -15.92 -6.25
CA GLN A 69 9.90 -16.30 -6.53
C GLN A 69 9.07 -15.09 -6.94
N ALA A 70 9.16 -13.99 -6.20
CA ALA A 70 8.48 -12.74 -6.52
C ALA A 70 8.83 -12.23 -7.94
N MET A 71 10.13 -12.27 -8.30
CA MET A 71 10.58 -11.89 -9.64
C MET A 71 9.95 -12.77 -10.74
N GLN A 72 9.90 -14.09 -10.55
CA GLN A 72 9.32 -15.00 -11.55
C GLN A 72 7.80 -14.83 -11.67
N MET A 73 7.09 -14.56 -10.57
CA MET A 73 5.65 -14.26 -10.60
C MET A 73 5.35 -13.05 -11.49
N VAL A 74 6.11 -11.97 -11.34
CA VAL A 74 5.96 -10.76 -12.18
C VAL A 74 6.34 -11.06 -13.64
N ARG A 75 7.41 -11.82 -13.89
CA ARG A 75 7.78 -12.24 -15.26
C ARG A 75 6.71 -13.11 -15.92
N ALA A 76 6.02 -13.94 -15.16
CA ALA A 76 4.90 -14.77 -15.62
C ALA A 76 3.59 -13.96 -15.82
N GLY A 77 3.59 -12.66 -15.53
CA GLY A 77 2.48 -11.75 -15.79
C GLY A 77 1.55 -11.49 -14.60
N LEU A 78 1.85 -12.01 -13.39
CA LEU A 78 1.08 -11.66 -12.20
C LEU A 78 1.28 -10.18 -11.85
N LYS A 79 0.17 -9.51 -11.51
CA LYS A 79 0.15 -8.07 -11.24
C LYS A 79 0.41 -7.74 -9.76
N ALA A 80 0.36 -8.71 -8.86
CA ALA A 80 0.54 -8.52 -7.42
C ALA A 80 1.29 -9.71 -6.79
N ILE A 81 1.87 -9.48 -5.62
CA ILE A 81 2.58 -10.47 -4.80
C ILE A 81 1.89 -10.52 -3.44
N TYR A 82 1.64 -11.73 -2.94
CA TYR A 82 1.22 -11.94 -1.57
C TYR A 82 2.43 -12.36 -0.73
N LEU A 83 2.55 -11.81 0.48
CA LEU A 83 3.57 -12.20 1.44
C LEU A 83 2.88 -12.94 2.58
N SER A 84 3.06 -14.25 2.62
CA SER A 84 2.38 -15.11 3.59
C SER A 84 3.15 -15.17 4.90
N GLY A 85 2.52 -14.75 6.00
CA GLY A 85 3.08 -14.94 7.33
C GLY A 85 3.29 -16.43 7.70
N TRP A 86 2.51 -17.33 7.10
CA TRP A 86 2.70 -18.77 7.29
C TRP A 86 3.95 -19.29 6.59
N GLN A 87 4.26 -18.76 5.40
CA GLN A 87 5.51 -19.12 4.72
C GLN A 87 6.73 -18.61 5.50
N VAL A 88 6.66 -17.38 6.01
CA VAL A 88 7.72 -16.80 6.88
C VAL A 88 7.94 -17.61 8.16
N ALA A 89 6.89 -18.24 8.69
CA ALA A 89 7.02 -19.08 9.89
C ALA A 89 7.59 -20.47 9.56
N ALA A 90 7.39 -20.94 8.33
CA ALA A 90 7.85 -22.24 7.88
C ALA A 90 9.31 -22.24 7.41
N ASP A 91 9.80 -21.10 6.89
CA ASP A 91 11.15 -20.86 6.35
C ASP A 91 11.44 -19.35 6.28
#